data_AF-A0A518LJD4-F1
#
_entry.id   AF-A0A518LJD4-F1
#
_cell.length_a   1.000
_cell.length_b   1.000
_cell.length_c   1.000
_cell.angle_alpha   90.00
_cell.angle_beta   90.00
_cell.angle_gamma   90.00
#
_symmetry.space_group_name_H-M   'P 1'
#
loop_
_entity.id
_entity.type
_entity.pdbx_description
1 polymer ?
#
loop_
_entity_poly.entity_id
_entity_poly.type
_entity_poly.pdbx_seq_one_letter_code
_entity_poly.pdbx_strand_id
1 'polypeptide(L)'
;MHVRRNLPTGFDRTVFVLAAICAFLFGCDVSVIPSAAVAPNERPSLSGEFPPVTSPVIEADDDNNSFATAQFATLPTEGEILVEGAIHGAGDIDFFALGPALLGDRVTVEVVGENGLNTVAALFDADMNLIDANDDRSFYAGMLDPFMSLSLRGDTENLYLGIAVSNGRYFASSEGRYDSGRYTIRLRRVPSQFLPSARNQLVYLNFSGGAEVRIASQPVEVMRPFSAEAISGRFSGQSESLARLVVEHMRRDLADFDVTLVSSLDEPAPTDAHTRLFFGNFSADFLGLADNVDVGNLVPDQKAIIFTETLAQWEILQPSMGQIAQAIANVASHELGHLLGLDHTGETGDVMAVARSAGQMLDNDAIYRRAPLESGVFAMGWQDSYATLMRNVGANPTAGSARVLMSDLMPPAAAAPRDLDLPVNMCERCRDCGE
;
A
#
# COMPACT_ATOMS: atom_id res chain seq x y z
N MET A 1 -57.06 15.21 26.51
CA MET A 1 -58.02 14.96 27.61
C MET A 1 -57.41 13.88 28.50
N HIS A 2 -57.16 14.22 29.76
CA HIS A 2 -56.43 13.42 30.75
C HIS A 2 -57.07 12.08 31.08
N VAL A 3 -56.26 11.03 31.24
CA VAL A 3 -56.46 10.03 32.30
C VAL A 3 -55.10 9.66 32.89
N ARG A 4 -54.86 10.18 34.10
CA ARG A 4 -53.82 9.71 35.04
C ARG A 4 -54.30 8.40 35.67
N ARG A 5 -53.41 7.42 35.85
CA ARG A 5 -53.53 6.38 36.87
C ARG A 5 -52.23 6.30 37.66
N ASN A 6 -52.36 6.45 38.97
CA ASN A 6 -51.30 6.35 39.96
C ASN A 6 -51.29 4.96 40.61
N LEU A 7 -50.08 4.41 40.76
CA LEU A 7 -49.53 3.60 41.88
C LEU A 7 -50.05 2.15 42.08
N PRO A 8 -49.17 1.21 42.50
CA PRO A 8 -48.62 1.21 43.85
C PRO A 8 -47.09 1.13 43.98
N THR A 9 -46.70 1.68 45.11
CA THR A 9 -45.41 1.68 45.81
C THR A 9 -44.96 0.30 46.26
N GLY A 10 -43.65 0.10 46.29
CA GLY A 10 -42.98 -0.79 47.23
C GLY A 10 -42.22 -1.93 46.59
N PHE A 11 -40.94 -1.70 46.27
CA PHE A 11 -39.95 -2.75 46.48
C PHE A 11 -38.60 -2.13 46.87
N ASP A 12 -38.15 -2.59 48.02
CA ASP A 12 -36.96 -2.21 48.76
C ASP A 12 -35.69 -2.52 47.95
N ARG A 13 -34.82 -1.52 47.76
CA ARG A 13 -33.48 -1.70 47.21
C ARG A 13 -32.50 -0.90 48.04
N THR A 14 -32.21 -1.43 49.21
CA THR A 14 -30.97 -1.14 49.93
C THR A 14 -30.24 -2.46 50.09
N VAL A 15 -28.92 -2.45 49.91
CA VAL A 15 -27.93 -3.49 50.23
C VAL A 15 -27.28 -4.22 49.02
N PHE A 16 -25.95 -4.09 48.96
CA PHE A 16 -24.93 -4.75 48.13
C PHE A 16 -24.71 -4.33 46.67
N VAL A 17 -23.92 -3.27 46.45
CA VAL A 17 -22.79 -3.30 45.51
C VAL A 17 -21.64 -2.49 46.12
N LEU A 18 -20.65 -3.18 46.69
CA LEU A 18 -19.40 -2.59 47.17
C LEU A 18 -18.28 -3.55 46.74
N ALA A 19 -17.28 -2.97 46.06
CA ALA A 19 -15.96 -3.54 45.77
C ALA A 19 -15.87 -4.77 44.86
N ALA A 20 -15.60 -4.54 43.58
CA ALA A 20 -14.83 -5.44 42.72
C ALA A 20 -13.73 -4.63 42.01
N ILE A 21 -12.79 -4.14 42.81
CA ILE A 21 -11.45 -3.71 42.40
C ILE A 21 -10.52 -4.77 43.01
N CYS A 22 -9.61 -5.30 42.17
CA CYS A 22 -8.58 -6.31 42.48
C CYS A 22 -9.03 -7.78 42.55
N ALA A 23 -8.97 -8.50 41.42
CA ALA A 23 -8.43 -9.87 41.32
C ALA A 23 -8.49 -10.40 39.87
N PHE A 24 -7.54 -10.00 39.03
CA PHE A 24 -7.04 -10.83 37.92
C PHE A 24 -5.53 -10.62 37.84
N LEU A 25 -4.84 -11.25 38.80
CA LEU A 25 -3.40 -11.50 38.77
C LEU A 25 -3.21 -13.02 38.69
N PHE A 26 -2.30 -13.41 37.79
CA PHE A 26 -1.75 -14.73 37.48
C PHE A 26 -2.51 -15.64 36.51
N GLY A 27 -1.85 -15.96 35.40
CA GLY A 27 -2.12 -17.23 34.70
C GLY A 27 -1.87 -17.33 33.20
N CYS A 28 -0.82 -16.73 32.63
CA CYS A 28 -0.15 -17.27 31.44
C CYS A 28 1.33 -16.91 31.53
N ASP A 29 2.17 -17.91 31.82
CA ASP A 29 3.61 -17.86 31.63
C ASP A 29 3.90 -17.62 30.15
N VAL A 30 3.98 -16.35 29.74
CA VAL A 30 4.69 -15.99 28.52
C VAL A 30 6.15 -16.19 28.85
N SER A 31 6.67 -17.36 28.51
CA SER A 31 8.10 -17.53 28.34
C SER A 31 8.53 -16.46 27.36
N VAL A 32 9.16 -15.39 27.88
CA VAL A 32 9.97 -14.50 27.06
C VAL A 32 11.04 -15.41 26.48
N ILE A 33 10.83 -15.89 25.25
CA ILE A 33 11.91 -16.51 24.49
C ILE A 33 12.95 -15.40 24.45
N PRO A 34 14.15 -15.59 25.04
CA PRO A 34 15.21 -14.62 24.87
C PRO A 34 15.43 -14.55 23.36
N SER A 35 14.95 -13.47 22.74
CA SER A 35 15.35 -13.12 21.39
C SER A 35 16.85 -13.14 21.43
N ALA A 36 17.46 -14.09 20.71
CA ALA A 36 18.90 -14.19 20.66
C ALA A 36 19.40 -12.79 20.31
N ALA A 37 20.13 -12.16 21.23
CA ALA A 37 20.68 -10.84 21.00
C ALA A 37 21.50 -10.95 19.72
N VAL A 38 20.95 -10.43 18.63
CA VAL A 38 21.68 -10.31 17.37
C VAL A 38 22.89 -9.48 17.74
N ALA A 39 24.08 -10.08 17.66
CA ALA A 39 25.31 -9.35 17.91
C ALA A 39 25.24 -8.06 17.10
N PRO A 40 25.59 -6.89 17.68
CA PRO A 40 25.52 -5.64 16.94
C PRO A 40 26.35 -5.82 15.67
N ASN A 41 25.69 -5.93 14.52
CA ASN A 41 26.36 -6.02 13.25
C ASN A 41 27.27 -4.79 13.17
N GLU A 42 28.58 -5.00 13.07
CA GLU A 42 29.50 -3.91 12.81
C GLU A 42 28.99 -3.18 11.56
N ARG A 43 28.58 -1.92 11.73
CA ARG A 43 28.11 -1.09 10.63
C ARG A 43 29.21 -1.13 9.56
N PRO A 44 28.92 -1.62 8.33
CA PRO A 44 29.92 -1.63 7.29
C PRO A 44 30.48 -0.21 7.15
N SER A 45 31.80 -0.11 6.96
CA SER A 45 32.45 1.16 6.63
C SER A 45 32.01 1.55 5.22
N LEU A 46 30.83 2.16 5.11
CA LEU A 46 30.21 2.51 3.84
C LEU A 46 31.00 3.66 3.21
N SER A 47 31.32 3.51 1.92
CA SER A 47 32.46 4.13 1.23
C SER A 47 32.33 5.63 0.90
N GLY A 48 31.45 6.36 1.57
CA GLY A 48 31.29 7.81 1.40
C GLY A 48 31.53 8.56 2.71
N GLU A 49 32.42 9.55 2.70
CA GLU A 49 32.53 10.50 3.82
C GLU A 49 31.29 11.39 3.84
N PHE A 50 30.26 10.99 4.61
CA PHE A 50 29.16 11.89 4.94
C PHE A 50 29.66 13.03 5.84
N PRO A 51 29.18 14.26 5.66
CA PRO A 51 29.54 15.34 6.55
C PRO A 51 29.06 15.05 7.98
N PRO A 52 29.70 15.65 9.00
CA PRO A 52 29.25 15.52 10.39
C PRO A 52 27.78 15.89 10.55
N VAL A 53 27.10 15.24 11.49
CA VAL A 53 25.70 15.53 11.83
C VAL A 53 25.54 17.00 12.24
N THR A 54 24.59 17.70 11.61
CA THR A 54 24.19 19.07 11.94
C THR A 54 22.68 19.12 12.18
N SER A 55 22.22 19.99 13.08
CA SER A 55 20.78 20.22 13.33
C SER A 55 20.56 21.65 13.88
N PRO A 56 19.71 22.48 13.26
CA PRO A 56 18.97 22.19 12.04
C PRO A 56 19.88 22.11 10.80
N VAL A 57 19.46 21.34 9.80
CA VAL A 57 19.96 21.40 8.43
C VAL A 57 19.10 22.42 7.70
N ILE A 58 19.69 23.51 7.23
CA ILE A 58 18.99 24.50 6.42
C ILE A 58 19.25 24.17 4.96
N GLU A 59 18.19 24.05 4.17
CA GLU A 59 18.29 23.95 2.72
C GLU A 59 19.09 25.13 2.16
N ALA A 60 20.17 24.81 1.45
CA ALA A 60 21.18 25.79 1.05
C ALA A 60 21.08 26.20 -0.42
N ASP A 61 20.42 25.39 -1.25
CA ASP A 61 20.40 25.53 -2.70
C ASP A 61 19.11 24.95 -3.28
N ASP A 62 18.56 25.63 -4.28
CA ASP A 62 17.38 25.20 -5.04
C ASP A 62 17.76 24.07 -6.05
N ASP A 63 19.00 23.58 -6.05
CA ASP A 63 19.52 22.54 -6.98
C ASP A 63 19.51 21.12 -6.39
N ASN A 64 18.93 20.88 -5.21
CA ASN A 64 18.78 19.54 -4.61
C ASN A 64 17.65 18.69 -5.25
N ASN A 65 17.27 19.03 -6.47
CA ASN A 65 16.16 18.51 -7.27
C ASN A 65 16.30 17.05 -7.78
N SER A 66 17.31 16.30 -7.31
CA SER A 66 17.58 14.94 -7.75
C SER A 66 18.39 14.13 -6.74
N PHE A 67 18.37 12.80 -6.85
CA PHE A 67 19.26 11.92 -6.06
C PHE A 67 20.76 12.27 -6.19
N ALA A 68 21.18 12.76 -7.36
CA ALA A 68 22.59 13.09 -7.64
C ALA A 68 23.02 14.43 -7.02
N THR A 69 22.08 15.34 -6.81
CA THR A 69 22.30 16.66 -6.22
C THR A 69 21.75 16.77 -4.79
N ALA A 70 21.30 15.66 -4.22
CA ALA A 70 20.71 15.59 -2.89
C ALA A 70 21.60 16.27 -1.83
N GLN A 71 21.01 17.18 -1.07
CA GLN A 71 21.69 17.86 0.02
C GLN A 71 21.97 16.88 1.16
N PHE A 72 23.16 16.95 1.77
CA PHE A 72 23.43 16.12 2.94
C PHE A 72 22.61 16.59 4.16
N ALA A 73 21.87 15.66 4.76
CA ALA A 73 21.22 15.81 6.06
C ALA A 73 21.53 14.57 6.91
N THR A 74 22.82 14.34 7.19
CA THR A 74 23.32 13.14 7.85
C THR A 74 22.54 12.83 9.13
N LEU A 75 21.73 11.78 9.08
CA LEU A 75 20.92 11.32 10.20
C LEU A 75 21.81 10.49 11.14
N PRO A 76 21.95 10.86 12.43
CA PRO A 76 22.76 10.10 13.37
C PRO A 76 22.30 8.65 13.48
N THR A 77 23.21 7.76 13.86
CA THR A 77 22.93 6.32 14.05
C THR A 77 21.82 6.06 15.07
N GLU A 78 21.68 6.96 16.03
CA GLU A 78 20.58 7.06 16.98
C GLU A 78 20.38 8.55 17.28
N GLY A 79 19.12 9.01 17.29
CA GLY A 79 18.78 10.38 17.62
C GLY A 79 17.89 11.03 16.58
N GLU A 80 17.93 12.36 16.54
CA GLU A 80 17.03 13.18 15.73
C GLU A 80 17.77 14.39 15.15
N ILE A 81 17.35 14.82 13.96
CA ILE A 81 17.71 16.11 13.36
C ILE A 81 16.45 16.85 12.91
N LEU A 82 16.58 18.17 12.77
CA LEU A 82 15.60 19.02 12.11
C LEU A 82 16.13 19.43 10.74
N VAL A 83 15.26 19.51 9.75
CA VAL A 83 15.54 20.07 8.43
C VAL A 83 14.54 21.19 8.16
N GLU A 84 15.01 22.32 7.65
CA GLU A 84 14.17 23.45 7.22
C GLU A 84 14.42 23.71 5.74
N GLY A 85 13.34 23.79 4.95
CA GLY A 85 13.40 24.01 3.51
C GLY A 85 12.21 24.77 2.97
N ALA A 86 12.17 24.95 1.65
CA ALA A 86 11.09 25.60 0.94
C ALA A 86 10.92 25.05 -0.47
N ILE A 87 9.67 24.79 -0.84
CA ILE A 87 9.30 24.45 -2.21
C ILE A 87 9.00 25.72 -2.98
N HIS A 88 9.64 25.91 -4.13
CA HIS A 88 9.53 27.09 -4.98
C HIS A 88 8.52 26.94 -6.13
N GLY A 89 7.97 25.74 -6.33
CA GLY A 89 6.92 25.45 -7.30
C GLY A 89 6.61 23.95 -7.39
N ALA A 90 5.57 23.58 -8.14
CA ALA A 90 5.17 22.17 -8.29
C ALA A 90 6.23 21.25 -8.96
N GLY A 91 7.28 21.82 -9.55
CA GLY A 91 8.40 21.07 -10.13
C GLY A 91 9.63 20.99 -9.23
N ASP A 92 9.57 21.58 -8.03
CA ASP A 92 10.65 21.62 -7.07
C ASP A 92 10.52 20.46 -6.08
N ILE A 93 11.60 19.68 -5.94
CA ILE A 93 11.66 18.42 -5.23
C ILE A 93 12.95 18.37 -4.41
N ASP A 94 12.84 18.47 -3.09
CA ASP A 94 14.02 18.60 -2.26
C ASP A 94 14.50 17.21 -1.83
N PHE A 95 15.67 16.78 -2.30
CA PHE A 95 16.30 15.54 -1.86
C PHE A 95 17.33 15.77 -0.77
N PHE A 96 17.24 14.92 0.26
CA PHE A 96 18.19 14.83 1.35
C PHE A 96 18.86 13.46 1.41
N ALA A 97 20.18 13.44 1.39
CA ALA A 97 20.99 12.25 1.64
C ALA A 97 21.21 12.09 3.15
N LEU A 98 20.55 11.09 3.75
CA LEU A 98 20.52 10.88 5.20
C LEU A 98 21.66 9.99 5.71
N GLY A 99 22.43 9.40 4.80
CA GLY A 99 23.50 8.47 5.16
C GLY A 99 23.05 7.03 5.24
N PRO A 100 24.00 6.13 5.50
CA PRO A 100 23.75 4.70 5.52
C PRO A 100 22.76 4.30 6.61
N ALA A 101 22.01 3.24 6.38
CA ALA A 101 21.08 2.67 7.36
C ALA A 101 21.08 1.15 7.29
N LEU A 102 20.82 0.52 8.44
CA LEU A 102 20.85 -0.94 8.56
C LEU A 102 19.45 -1.52 8.67
N LEU A 103 19.32 -2.79 8.31
CA LEU A 103 18.18 -3.64 8.63
C LEU A 103 17.78 -3.48 10.10
N GLY A 104 16.50 -3.19 10.33
CA GLY A 104 15.94 -2.97 11.66
C GLY A 104 16.14 -1.56 12.23
N ASP A 105 16.89 -0.67 11.59
CA ASP A 105 16.81 0.76 11.94
C ASP A 105 15.36 1.22 11.72
N ARG A 106 14.74 1.82 12.74
CA ARG A 106 13.44 2.48 12.60
C ARG A 106 13.65 3.96 12.31
N VAL A 107 13.11 4.39 11.20
CA VAL A 107 13.14 5.79 10.75
C VAL A 107 11.75 6.38 10.92
N THR A 108 11.67 7.57 11.50
CA THR A 108 10.44 8.35 11.59
C THR A 108 10.66 9.67 10.88
N VAL A 109 9.73 10.01 9.99
CA VAL A 109 9.69 11.23 9.20
C VAL A 109 8.39 11.94 9.54
N GLU A 110 8.50 13.17 10.04
CA GLU A 110 7.36 14.05 10.29
C GLU A 110 7.62 15.36 9.57
N VAL A 111 6.80 15.67 8.58
CA VAL A 111 6.88 16.91 7.81
C VAL A 111 5.76 17.83 8.28
N VAL A 112 6.03 19.13 8.35
CA VAL A 112 5.02 20.14 8.63
C VAL A 112 5.15 21.24 7.58
N GLY A 113 4.11 21.44 6.78
CA GLY A 113 4.03 22.54 5.83
C GLY A 113 3.58 23.85 6.48
N GLU A 114 4.21 24.97 6.13
CA GLU A 114 3.76 26.29 6.57
C GLU A 114 2.68 26.86 5.66
N ASN A 115 1.77 27.66 6.23
CA ASN A 115 0.73 28.40 5.49
C ASN A 115 -0.18 27.55 4.58
N GLY A 116 -0.37 26.26 4.90
CA GLY A 116 -1.22 25.36 4.12
C GLY A 116 -0.52 24.71 2.92
N LEU A 117 0.82 24.75 2.87
CA LEU A 117 1.59 23.90 1.95
C LEU A 117 1.27 22.43 2.24
N ASN A 118 0.74 21.73 1.24
CA ASN A 118 0.54 20.28 1.30
C ASN A 118 1.73 19.60 0.61
N THR A 119 2.45 18.78 1.36
CA THR A 119 3.67 18.11 0.90
C THR A 119 3.46 16.61 0.78
N VAL A 120 4.34 15.95 0.05
CA VAL A 120 4.50 14.50 0.08
C VAL A 120 5.94 14.19 0.45
N ALA A 121 6.12 13.17 1.29
CA ALA A 121 7.43 12.66 1.68
C ALA A 121 7.61 11.24 1.14
N ALA A 122 8.79 10.95 0.60
CA ALA A 122 9.15 9.61 0.13
C ALA A 122 10.56 9.23 0.60
N LEU A 123 10.70 8.00 1.09
CA LEU A 123 11.95 7.44 1.55
C LEU A 123 12.47 6.41 0.54
N PHE A 124 13.75 6.50 0.17
CA PHE A 124 14.36 5.63 -0.84
C PHE A 124 15.65 4.98 -0.35
N ASP A 125 15.95 3.80 -0.89
CA ASP A 125 17.26 3.15 -0.72
C ASP A 125 18.32 3.72 -1.68
N ALA A 126 19.54 3.16 -1.62
CA ALA A 126 20.68 3.60 -2.44
C ALA A 126 20.48 3.35 -3.95
N ASP A 127 19.60 2.42 -4.31
CA ASP A 127 19.22 2.10 -5.68
C ASP A 127 18.05 2.97 -6.15
N MET A 128 17.64 3.98 -5.37
CA MET A 128 16.51 4.87 -5.66
C MET A 128 15.17 4.14 -5.70
N ASN A 129 15.07 2.97 -5.05
CA ASN A 129 13.80 2.27 -4.88
C ASN A 129 13.06 2.83 -3.67
N LEU A 130 11.75 2.96 -3.82
CA LEU A 130 10.85 3.39 -2.78
C LEU A 130 10.85 2.37 -1.64
N ILE A 131 11.02 2.89 -0.43
CA ILE A 131 10.82 2.15 0.83
C ILE A 131 9.41 2.42 1.34
N ASP A 132 8.99 3.68 1.34
CA ASP A 132 7.66 4.15 1.74
C ASP A 132 7.43 5.59 1.26
N ALA A 133 6.18 5.96 1.00
CA ALA A 133 5.79 7.33 0.71
C ALA A 133 4.44 7.67 1.33
N ASN A 134 4.36 8.83 1.98
CA ASN A 134 3.14 9.32 2.61
C ASN A 134 2.96 10.80 2.28
N ASP A 135 1.74 11.20 1.92
CA ASP A 135 1.33 12.59 1.75
C ASP A 135 0.52 13.09 2.96
N ASP A 136 -0.39 12.27 3.49
CA ASP A 136 -1.21 12.64 4.64
C ASP A 136 -1.02 11.69 5.84
N ARG A 137 -0.84 12.26 7.04
CA ARG A 137 -0.92 11.50 8.30
C ARG A 137 -2.30 10.89 8.51
N SER A 138 -3.35 11.63 8.21
CA SER A 138 -4.73 11.14 8.26
C SER A 138 -5.63 12.07 7.45
N PHE A 139 -5.97 11.62 6.24
CA PHE A 139 -6.82 12.36 5.32
C PHE A 139 -8.20 12.67 5.93
N TYR A 140 -8.87 11.67 6.50
CA TYR A 140 -10.23 11.84 7.05
C TYR A 140 -10.29 12.74 8.29
N ALA A 141 -9.18 12.86 9.02
CA ALA A 141 -9.04 13.79 10.14
C ALA A 141 -8.58 15.20 9.70
N GLY A 142 -8.29 15.41 8.41
CA GLY A 142 -7.74 16.66 7.88
C GLY A 142 -6.29 16.93 8.30
N MET A 143 -5.54 15.89 8.69
CA MET A 143 -4.12 15.98 9.01
C MET A 143 -3.30 15.69 7.75
N LEU A 144 -3.10 16.73 6.94
CA LEU A 144 -2.50 16.66 5.60
C LEU A 144 -0.96 16.76 5.59
N ASP A 145 -0.35 16.64 6.76
CA ASP A 145 1.09 16.69 6.94
C ASP A 145 1.65 15.26 6.85
N PRO A 146 2.64 14.97 6.00
CA PRO A 146 3.23 13.65 5.87
C PRO A 146 3.75 13.08 7.19
N PHE A 147 3.48 11.79 7.41
CA PHE A 147 4.04 11.04 8.53
C PHE A 147 4.39 9.61 8.12
N MET A 148 5.64 9.21 8.33
CA MET A 148 6.10 7.84 8.13
C MET A 148 6.82 7.35 9.39
N SER A 149 6.60 6.10 9.78
CA SER A 149 7.36 5.46 10.87
C SER A 149 7.53 3.97 10.61
N LEU A 150 8.66 3.58 10.04
CA LEU A 150 8.90 2.23 9.57
C LEU A 150 10.26 1.69 10.00
N SER A 151 10.35 0.37 10.13
CA SER A 151 11.62 -0.34 10.33
C SER A 151 12.15 -0.82 8.98
N LEU A 152 13.40 -0.49 8.66
CA LEU A 152 14.02 -0.87 7.40
C LEU A 152 14.13 -2.39 7.27
N ARG A 153 13.77 -2.91 6.08
CA ARG A 153 13.79 -4.34 5.72
C ARG A 153 15.03 -4.75 4.93
N GLY A 154 16.01 -3.86 4.81
CA GLY A 154 17.29 -4.12 4.16
C GLY A 154 18.33 -3.10 4.61
N ASP A 155 19.60 -3.48 4.47
CA ASP A 155 20.70 -2.53 4.57
C ASP A 155 20.71 -1.62 3.34
N THR A 156 21.09 -0.35 3.51
CA THR A 156 21.28 0.58 2.40
C THR A 156 22.52 1.44 2.63
N GLU A 157 23.31 1.66 1.58
CA GLU A 157 24.50 2.50 1.64
C GLU A 157 24.15 3.98 1.85
N ASN A 158 22.98 4.39 1.40
CA ASN A 158 22.43 5.70 1.63
C ASN A 158 20.90 5.62 1.68
N LEU A 159 20.32 6.33 2.63
CA LEU A 159 18.89 6.53 2.71
C LEU A 159 18.60 7.93 2.16
N TYR A 160 17.72 8.04 1.18
CA TYR A 160 17.30 9.33 0.64
C TYR A 160 15.90 9.67 1.13
N LEU A 161 15.67 10.94 1.43
CA LEU A 161 14.35 11.51 1.67
C LEU A 161 14.08 12.53 0.56
N GLY A 162 12.97 12.37 -0.15
CA GLY A 162 12.45 13.38 -1.07
C GLY A 162 11.24 14.08 -0.45
N ILE A 163 11.18 15.40 -0.59
CA ILE A 163 10.01 16.24 -0.28
C ILE A 163 9.54 16.92 -1.56
N ALA A 164 8.24 16.92 -1.82
CA ALA A 164 7.64 17.64 -2.94
C ALA A 164 6.26 18.17 -2.56
N VAL A 165 5.65 18.99 -3.42
CA VAL A 165 4.22 19.32 -3.30
C VAL A 165 3.40 18.07 -3.59
N SER A 166 2.35 17.83 -2.78
CA SER A 166 1.40 16.75 -3.09
C SER A 166 0.62 17.07 -4.36
N ASN A 167 0.79 16.24 -5.38
CA ASN A 167 0.12 16.36 -6.67
C ASN A 167 -1.29 15.77 -6.66
N GLY A 168 -1.72 15.20 -5.53
CA GLY A 168 -2.99 14.49 -5.44
C GLY A 168 -4.17 15.42 -5.69
N ARG A 169 -4.95 15.09 -6.74
CA ARG A 169 -6.03 15.93 -7.25
C ARG A 169 -7.22 16.07 -6.30
N TYR A 170 -7.29 15.29 -5.23
CA TYR A 170 -8.40 15.30 -4.28
C TYR A 170 -8.15 16.14 -3.02
N PHE A 171 -6.90 16.54 -2.75
CA PHE A 171 -6.49 17.15 -1.47
C PHE A 171 -6.51 18.69 -1.43
N ALA A 172 -7.33 19.34 -2.27
CA ALA A 172 -7.48 20.78 -2.17
C ALA A 172 -8.32 21.09 -0.93
N SER A 173 -7.67 21.47 0.18
CA SER A 173 -8.37 22.18 1.24
C SER A 173 -9.09 23.39 0.61
N SER A 174 -10.24 23.76 1.16
CA SER A 174 -10.96 24.96 0.76
C SER A 174 -10.16 26.26 0.95
N GLU A 175 -8.95 26.19 1.49
CA GLU A 175 -8.06 27.33 1.81
C GLU A 175 -6.91 27.54 0.81
N GLY A 176 -6.84 26.74 -0.26
CA GLY A 176 -5.95 26.95 -1.40
C GLY A 176 -4.78 25.97 -1.45
N ARG A 177 -4.55 25.36 -2.62
CA ARG A 177 -3.32 24.64 -2.92
C ARG A 177 -2.21 25.67 -3.12
N TYR A 178 -1.27 25.73 -2.20
CA TYR A 178 -0.01 26.41 -2.48
C TYR A 178 0.93 25.40 -3.11
N ASP A 179 1.38 25.70 -4.32
CA ASP A 179 2.42 24.96 -5.05
C ASP A 179 3.83 25.37 -4.60
N SER A 180 3.92 26.20 -3.56
CA SER A 180 5.16 26.72 -3.00
C SER A 180 4.96 27.12 -1.53
N GLY A 181 6.01 27.06 -0.73
CA GLY A 181 5.95 27.37 0.70
C GLY A 181 7.13 26.81 1.47
N ARG A 182 7.22 27.14 2.76
CA ARG A 182 8.24 26.59 3.67
C ARG A 182 7.74 25.31 4.32
N TYR A 183 8.66 24.46 4.73
CA TYR A 183 8.36 23.29 5.56
C TYR A 183 9.46 23.04 6.60
N THR A 184 9.12 22.25 7.61
CA THR A 184 10.09 21.68 8.56
C THR A 184 9.94 20.17 8.59
N ILE A 185 11.06 19.45 8.67
CA ILE A 185 11.10 18.00 8.83
C ILE A 185 11.73 17.67 10.18
N ARG A 186 11.11 16.77 10.93
CA ARG A 186 11.72 16.06 12.05
C ARG A 186 12.07 14.64 11.62
N LEU A 187 13.36 14.34 11.59
CA LEU A 187 13.87 13.01 11.23
C LEU A 187 14.47 12.33 12.44
N ARG A 188 13.94 11.16 12.80
CA ARG A 188 14.42 10.37 13.94
C ARG A 188 14.82 8.97 13.51
N ARG A 189 15.94 8.49 14.04
CA ARG A 189 16.40 7.11 13.90
C ARG A 189 16.50 6.42 15.26
N VAL A 190 15.99 5.20 15.34
CA VAL A 190 16.19 4.29 16.46
C VAL A 190 16.78 2.98 15.92
N PRO A 191 18.02 2.60 16.31
CA PRO A 191 18.67 1.44 15.73
C PRO A 191 18.08 0.12 16.23
N SER A 192 18.32 -0.95 15.45
CA SER A 192 18.12 -2.35 15.85
C SER A 192 16.75 -2.66 16.46
N GLN A 193 15.69 -2.06 15.91
CA GLN A 193 14.33 -2.42 16.26
C GLN A 193 14.00 -3.83 15.77
N PHE A 194 13.09 -4.47 16.49
CA PHE A 194 12.54 -5.75 16.05
C PHE A 194 11.86 -5.57 14.69
N LEU A 195 12.25 -6.41 13.75
CA LEU A 195 11.65 -6.49 12.43
C LEU A 195 11.02 -7.88 12.28
N PRO A 196 9.70 -7.98 12.09
CA PRO A 196 9.08 -9.25 11.76
C PRO A 196 9.71 -9.83 10.49
N SER A 197 10.05 -11.11 10.50
CA SER A 197 10.44 -11.81 9.28
C SER A 197 9.34 -11.71 8.23
N ALA A 198 9.71 -11.89 6.96
CA ALA A 198 8.73 -12.14 5.92
C ALA A 198 7.75 -13.24 6.38
N ARG A 199 6.46 -13.07 6.08
CA ARG A 199 5.41 -13.97 6.52
C ARG A 199 4.53 -14.39 5.35
N ASN A 200 4.11 -15.65 5.35
CA ASN A 200 3.07 -16.11 4.42
C ASN A 200 1.84 -15.21 4.53
N GLN A 201 1.26 -14.84 3.38
CA GLN A 201 -0.05 -14.20 3.34
C GLN A 201 -1.12 -15.19 2.88
N LEU A 202 -2.09 -15.47 3.76
CA LEU A 202 -3.30 -16.18 3.39
C LEU A 202 -4.32 -15.20 2.81
N VAL A 203 -4.80 -15.50 1.60
CA VAL A 203 -5.75 -14.66 0.87
C VAL A 203 -6.97 -15.47 0.47
N TYR A 204 -8.15 -14.99 0.85
CA TYR A 204 -9.43 -15.55 0.48
C TYR A 204 -10.07 -14.76 -0.66
N LEU A 205 -10.26 -15.42 -1.80
CA LEU A 205 -10.89 -14.89 -3.00
C LEU A 205 -12.40 -15.14 -2.93
N ASN A 206 -13.15 -14.12 -2.54
CA ASN A 206 -14.57 -14.22 -2.26
C ASN A 206 -15.44 -13.81 -3.46
N PHE A 207 -15.90 -14.81 -4.21
CA PHE A 207 -16.87 -14.67 -5.30
C PHE A 207 -18.33 -14.80 -4.82
N SER A 208 -18.55 -15.16 -3.55
CA SER A 208 -19.89 -15.41 -3.00
C SER A 208 -20.63 -14.15 -2.53
N GLY A 209 -19.95 -13.00 -2.53
CA GLY A 209 -20.48 -11.74 -1.99
C GLY A 209 -20.28 -11.62 -0.48
N GLY A 210 -20.94 -10.63 0.13
CA GLY A 210 -20.77 -10.33 1.55
C GLY A 210 -21.69 -9.21 2.02
N ALA A 211 -22.21 -9.34 3.24
CA ALA A 211 -22.87 -8.25 3.93
C ALA A 211 -21.82 -7.44 4.70
N GLU A 212 -22.06 -6.14 4.82
CA GLU A 212 -21.27 -5.24 5.66
C GLU A 212 -19.77 -5.13 5.28
N VAL A 213 -19.47 -5.15 3.97
CA VAL A 213 -18.10 -4.96 3.50
C VAL A 213 -17.75 -3.49 3.62
N ARG A 214 -16.68 -3.20 4.34
CA ARG A 214 -16.12 -1.86 4.47
C ARG A 214 -14.66 -1.95 4.05
N ILE A 215 -14.29 -1.12 3.09
CA ILE A 215 -12.91 -0.93 2.66
C ILE A 215 -12.46 0.44 3.14
N ALA A 216 -11.33 0.50 3.85
CA ALA A 216 -10.83 1.72 4.46
C ALA A 216 -11.94 2.43 5.28
N SER A 217 -12.03 3.76 5.16
CA SER A 217 -13.09 4.57 5.77
C SER A 217 -14.30 4.79 4.84
N GLN A 218 -14.44 4.02 3.75
CA GLN A 218 -15.58 4.12 2.85
C GLN A 218 -16.89 3.68 3.52
N PRO A 219 -18.06 4.10 2.98
CA PRO A 219 -19.34 3.56 3.41
C PRO A 219 -19.41 2.04 3.30
N VAL A 220 -20.24 1.45 4.16
CA VAL A 220 -20.50 0.01 4.11
C VAL A 220 -21.18 -0.35 2.79
N GLU A 221 -20.64 -1.34 2.11
CA GLU A 221 -21.13 -1.89 0.86
C GLU A 221 -21.70 -3.31 1.08
N VAL A 222 -22.77 -3.61 0.33
CA VAL A 222 -23.31 -4.96 0.22
C VAL A 222 -22.77 -5.56 -1.07
N MET A 223 -21.86 -6.52 -0.95
CA MET A 223 -21.24 -7.19 -2.09
C MET A 223 -22.18 -8.28 -2.60
N ARG A 224 -22.63 -8.12 -3.85
CA ARG A 224 -23.37 -9.18 -4.54
C ARG A 224 -22.42 -10.32 -4.93
N PRO A 225 -22.92 -11.55 -5.09
CA PRO A 225 -22.14 -12.63 -5.69
C PRO A 225 -21.64 -12.23 -7.08
N PHE A 226 -20.44 -12.70 -7.43
CA PHE A 226 -19.84 -12.48 -8.73
C PHE A 226 -20.74 -12.98 -9.87
N SER A 227 -20.87 -12.17 -10.92
CA SER A 227 -21.74 -12.47 -12.06
C SER A 227 -21.07 -12.12 -13.39
N ALA A 228 -20.71 -13.13 -14.18
CA ALA A 228 -20.13 -12.91 -15.51
C ALA A 228 -21.14 -12.26 -16.48
N GLU A 229 -22.43 -12.54 -16.31
CA GLU A 229 -23.49 -11.92 -17.13
C GLU A 229 -23.72 -10.45 -16.83
N ALA A 230 -23.36 -9.99 -15.62
CA ALA A 230 -23.36 -8.57 -15.30
C ALA A 230 -22.26 -7.80 -16.04
N ILE A 231 -21.19 -8.48 -16.48
CA ILE A 231 -20.15 -7.93 -17.36
C ILE A 231 -20.63 -7.96 -18.81
N SER A 232 -21.07 -9.13 -19.28
CA SER A 232 -21.62 -9.29 -20.63
C SER A 232 -22.61 -10.45 -20.68
N GLY A 233 -23.77 -10.22 -21.31
CA GLY A 233 -24.76 -11.28 -21.54
C GLY A 233 -24.22 -12.48 -22.34
N ARG A 234 -23.10 -12.33 -23.07
CA ARG A 234 -22.42 -13.44 -23.77
C ARG A 234 -21.83 -14.47 -22.80
N PHE A 235 -21.59 -14.10 -21.55
CA PHE A 235 -21.06 -14.97 -20.50
C PHE A 235 -22.14 -15.52 -19.56
N SER A 236 -23.42 -15.46 -19.94
CA SER A 236 -24.50 -16.03 -19.12
C SER A 236 -24.28 -17.51 -18.82
N GLY A 237 -24.43 -17.87 -17.54
CA GLY A 237 -24.14 -19.20 -17.01
C GLY A 237 -22.66 -19.54 -16.85
N GLN A 238 -21.74 -18.60 -17.09
CA GLN A 238 -20.28 -18.85 -17.06
C GLN A 238 -19.54 -18.16 -15.90
N SER A 239 -20.25 -17.72 -14.85
CA SER A 239 -19.63 -17.08 -13.68
C SER A 239 -18.58 -17.96 -13.02
N GLU A 240 -18.84 -19.25 -12.84
CA GLU A 240 -17.86 -20.16 -12.24
C GLU A 240 -16.63 -20.35 -13.13
N SER A 241 -16.82 -20.53 -14.45
CA SER A 241 -15.71 -20.69 -15.40
C SER A 241 -14.82 -19.45 -15.45
N LEU A 242 -15.42 -18.25 -15.50
CA LEU A 242 -14.67 -17.01 -15.48
C LEU A 242 -13.93 -16.82 -14.15
N ALA A 243 -14.57 -17.08 -13.02
CA ALA A 243 -13.93 -16.98 -11.71
C ALA A 243 -12.75 -17.96 -11.56
N ARG A 244 -12.86 -19.20 -12.08
CA ARG A 244 -11.74 -20.16 -12.08
C ARG A 244 -10.55 -19.66 -12.89
N LEU A 245 -10.77 -19.03 -14.05
CA LEU A 245 -9.69 -18.43 -14.85
C LEU A 245 -9.01 -17.28 -14.11
N VAL A 246 -9.78 -16.44 -13.40
CA VAL A 246 -9.22 -15.38 -12.55
C VAL A 246 -8.31 -15.97 -11.48
N VAL A 247 -8.76 -17.01 -10.76
CA VAL A 247 -7.96 -17.70 -9.74
C VAL A 247 -6.69 -18.30 -10.35
N GLU A 248 -6.77 -18.90 -11.55
CA GLU A 248 -5.61 -19.45 -12.26
C GLU A 248 -4.58 -18.37 -12.60
N HIS A 249 -5.01 -17.23 -13.14
CA HIS A 249 -4.12 -16.10 -13.45
C HIS A 249 -3.47 -15.53 -12.18
N MET A 250 -4.23 -15.27 -11.12
CA MET A 250 -3.64 -14.80 -9.86
C MET A 250 -2.63 -15.79 -9.27
N ARG A 251 -2.89 -17.11 -9.36
CA ARG A 251 -1.91 -18.13 -8.91
C ARG A 251 -0.62 -18.08 -9.72
N ARG A 252 -0.69 -17.73 -11.00
CA ARG A 252 0.49 -17.54 -11.85
C ARG A 252 1.25 -16.28 -11.46
N ASP A 253 0.55 -15.15 -11.30
CA ASP A 253 1.16 -13.86 -10.94
C ASP A 253 1.91 -13.92 -9.61
N LEU A 254 1.39 -14.71 -8.67
CA LEU A 254 1.90 -14.81 -7.31
C LEU A 254 2.74 -16.08 -7.05
N ALA A 255 3.03 -16.86 -8.09
CA ALA A 255 3.64 -18.20 -7.95
C ALA A 255 4.98 -18.18 -7.19
N ASP A 256 5.75 -17.09 -7.31
CA ASP A 256 7.07 -16.93 -6.71
C ASP A 256 7.03 -16.52 -5.24
N PHE A 257 5.89 -16.03 -4.75
CA PHE A 257 5.78 -15.44 -3.42
C PHE A 257 5.05 -16.38 -2.45
N ASP A 258 5.37 -16.27 -1.16
CA ASP A 258 4.72 -17.05 -0.09
C ASP A 258 3.30 -16.52 0.17
N VAL A 259 2.42 -16.68 -0.82
CA VAL A 259 1.02 -16.24 -0.81
C VAL A 259 0.15 -17.46 -1.08
N THR A 260 -0.76 -17.74 -0.16
CA THR A 260 -1.70 -18.85 -0.27
C THR A 260 -3.06 -18.34 -0.70
N LEU A 261 -3.53 -18.75 -1.89
CA LEU A 261 -4.85 -18.37 -2.41
C LEU A 261 -5.90 -19.46 -2.15
N VAL A 262 -6.93 -19.12 -1.37
CA VAL A 262 -8.13 -19.94 -1.12
C VAL A 262 -9.32 -19.31 -1.83
N SER A 263 -10.09 -20.07 -2.60
CA SER A 263 -11.25 -19.56 -3.34
C SER A 263 -12.56 -20.00 -2.72
N SER A 264 -13.53 -19.08 -2.65
CA SER A 264 -14.91 -19.39 -2.24
C SER A 264 -15.63 -20.38 -3.18
N LEU A 265 -15.06 -20.68 -4.35
CA LEU A 265 -15.58 -21.69 -5.27
C LEU A 265 -15.32 -23.11 -4.78
N ASP A 266 -14.21 -23.30 -4.07
CA ASP A 266 -13.70 -24.62 -3.70
C ASP A 266 -13.85 -24.88 -2.20
N GLU A 267 -13.66 -23.84 -1.37
CA GLU A 267 -13.57 -23.97 0.09
C GLU A 267 -14.27 -22.79 0.80
N PRO A 268 -14.79 -22.99 2.03
CA PRO A 268 -15.27 -21.88 2.86
C PRO A 268 -14.11 -20.94 3.24
N ALA A 269 -14.44 -19.73 3.69
CA ALA A 269 -13.45 -18.78 4.20
C ALA A 269 -12.59 -19.42 5.31
N PRO A 270 -11.26 -19.18 5.32
CA PRO A 270 -10.39 -19.64 6.39
C PRO A 270 -10.82 -19.11 7.75
N THR A 271 -10.59 -19.89 8.81
CA THR A 271 -10.84 -19.47 10.20
C THR A 271 -9.72 -18.61 10.78
N ASP A 272 -8.50 -18.77 10.27
CA ASP A 272 -7.34 -17.97 10.65
C ASP A 272 -7.41 -16.56 10.04
N ALA A 273 -6.58 -15.63 10.54
CA ALA A 273 -6.51 -14.27 9.98
C ALA A 273 -6.05 -14.33 8.51
N HIS A 274 -6.78 -13.64 7.63
CA HIS A 274 -6.56 -13.68 6.19
C HIS A 274 -7.06 -12.41 5.51
N THR A 275 -6.40 -12.06 4.41
CA THR A 275 -6.82 -10.97 3.54
C THR A 275 -7.98 -11.42 2.67
N ARG A 276 -8.96 -10.56 2.41
CA ARG A 276 -10.18 -10.90 1.66
C ARG A 276 -10.34 -10.02 0.43
N LEU A 277 -10.37 -10.64 -0.74
CA LEU A 277 -10.66 -9.96 -2.00
C LEU A 277 -12.11 -10.26 -2.41
N PHE A 278 -12.95 -9.24 -2.53
CA PHE A 278 -14.35 -9.37 -2.93
C PHE A 278 -14.51 -9.09 -4.42
N PHE A 279 -15.19 -9.97 -5.16
CA PHE A 279 -15.38 -9.84 -6.60
C PHE A 279 -16.86 -9.59 -6.94
N GLY A 280 -17.18 -8.42 -7.50
CA GLY A 280 -18.56 -8.08 -7.87
C GLY A 280 -18.81 -6.57 -7.88
N ASN A 281 -20.07 -6.18 -8.05
CA ASN A 281 -20.53 -4.79 -8.03
C ASN A 281 -19.91 -3.88 -9.12
N PHE A 282 -20.51 -2.70 -9.24
CA PHE A 282 -20.14 -1.65 -10.19
C PHE A 282 -19.63 -0.43 -9.42
N SER A 283 -18.56 0.17 -9.91
CA SER A 283 -18.11 1.50 -9.50
C SER A 283 -17.83 2.34 -10.74
N ALA A 284 -18.35 3.56 -10.75
CA ALA A 284 -18.04 4.53 -11.80
C ALA A 284 -16.62 5.13 -11.65
N ASP A 285 -16.04 5.02 -10.46
CA ASP A 285 -14.78 5.68 -10.10
C ASP A 285 -13.60 4.71 -10.06
N PHE A 286 -13.85 3.40 -9.93
CA PHE A 286 -12.83 2.41 -9.60
C PHE A 286 -12.99 1.10 -10.37
N LEU A 287 -11.85 0.46 -10.67
CA LEU A 287 -11.82 -0.96 -11.03
C LEU A 287 -11.53 -1.85 -9.81
N GLY A 288 -10.73 -1.35 -8.86
CA GLY A 288 -10.49 -1.97 -7.58
C GLY A 288 -10.28 -0.93 -6.48
N LEU A 289 -10.35 -1.37 -5.23
CA LEU A 289 -10.05 -0.55 -4.06
C LEU A 289 -9.56 -1.44 -2.91
N ALA A 290 -8.34 -1.18 -2.44
CA ALA A 290 -7.73 -1.82 -1.27
C ALA A 290 -7.91 -1.01 0.02
N ASP A 291 -7.81 -1.70 1.17
CA ASP A 291 -7.90 -1.10 2.51
C ASP A 291 -6.79 -0.11 2.81
N ASN A 292 -5.57 -0.31 2.33
CA ASN A 292 -4.39 0.56 2.50
C ASN A 292 -3.17 -0.05 1.78
N VAL A 293 -2.05 0.67 1.77
CA VAL A 293 -0.74 0.09 1.46
C VAL A 293 -0.11 -0.46 2.74
N ASP A 294 0.06 -1.78 2.86
CA ASP A 294 0.62 -2.43 4.06
C ASP A 294 2.10 -2.73 3.89
N VAL A 295 2.91 -1.69 4.04
CA VAL A 295 4.37 -1.77 3.94
C VAL A 295 4.91 -2.81 4.93
N GLY A 296 5.44 -3.89 4.39
CA GLY A 296 5.99 -4.98 5.18
C GLY A 296 5.02 -6.09 5.54
N ASN A 297 3.81 -6.11 4.98
CA ASN A 297 2.79 -7.12 5.25
C ASN A 297 2.62 -7.32 6.77
N LEU A 298 2.13 -6.31 7.48
CA LEU A 298 1.98 -6.30 8.94
C LEU A 298 0.55 -6.64 9.37
N VAL A 299 -0.47 -6.40 8.56
CA VAL A 299 -1.89 -6.57 8.88
C VAL A 299 -2.49 -7.76 8.11
N PRO A 300 -2.70 -8.93 8.75
CA PRO A 300 -3.08 -10.13 8.01
C PRO A 300 -4.56 -10.19 7.63
N ASP A 301 -5.40 -9.31 8.21
CA ASP A 301 -6.86 -9.25 7.98
C ASP A 301 -7.25 -7.91 7.35
N GLN A 302 -6.88 -7.77 6.07
CA GLN A 302 -7.25 -6.62 5.23
C GLN A 302 -8.22 -7.05 4.14
N LYS A 303 -8.77 -6.07 3.42
CA LYS A 303 -9.77 -6.29 2.39
C LYS A 303 -9.48 -5.46 1.15
N ALA A 304 -9.95 -5.96 0.01
CA ALA A 304 -10.13 -5.14 -1.18
C ALA A 304 -11.40 -5.54 -1.92
N ILE A 305 -11.95 -4.63 -2.73
CA ILE A 305 -13.03 -4.88 -3.67
C ILE A 305 -12.49 -4.80 -5.09
N ILE A 306 -12.90 -5.74 -5.94
CA ILE A 306 -12.65 -5.75 -7.37
C ILE A 306 -14.02 -5.56 -8.05
N PHE A 307 -14.24 -4.36 -8.62
CA PHE A 307 -15.49 -3.93 -9.24
C PHE A 307 -15.68 -4.53 -10.64
N THR A 308 -15.89 -5.84 -10.69
CA THR A 308 -15.92 -6.60 -11.95
C THR A 308 -17.01 -6.14 -12.93
N GLU A 309 -18.15 -5.62 -12.45
CA GLU A 309 -19.23 -5.16 -13.34
C GLU A 309 -18.87 -3.87 -14.09
N THR A 310 -17.89 -3.10 -13.60
CA THR A 310 -17.36 -1.92 -14.31
C THR A 310 -16.77 -2.31 -15.67
N LEU A 311 -16.31 -3.56 -15.85
CA LEU A 311 -15.79 -4.05 -17.12
C LEU A 311 -16.86 -4.19 -18.21
N ALA A 312 -18.15 -4.11 -17.87
CA ALA A 312 -19.23 -4.08 -18.86
C ALA A 312 -19.09 -2.92 -19.85
N GLN A 313 -18.43 -1.82 -19.45
CA GLN A 313 -18.16 -0.68 -20.31
C GLN A 313 -17.22 -1.01 -21.49
N TRP A 314 -16.48 -2.12 -21.40
CA TRP A 314 -15.56 -2.58 -22.45
C TRP A 314 -16.21 -3.57 -23.42
N GLU A 315 -17.50 -3.87 -23.28
CA GLU A 315 -18.20 -4.84 -24.14
C GLU A 315 -18.17 -4.47 -25.63
N ILE A 316 -18.05 -3.18 -25.95
CA ILE A 316 -17.87 -2.70 -27.34
C ILE A 316 -16.59 -3.23 -28.00
N LEU A 317 -15.56 -3.54 -27.20
CA LEU A 317 -14.31 -4.15 -27.66
C LEU A 317 -14.46 -5.67 -27.88
N GLN A 318 -15.64 -6.22 -27.56
CA GLN A 318 -15.97 -7.63 -27.65
C GLN A 318 -14.91 -8.58 -27.05
N PRO A 319 -14.36 -8.30 -25.85
CA PRO A 319 -13.29 -9.11 -25.30
C PRO A 319 -13.73 -10.56 -25.14
N SER A 320 -12.76 -11.47 -25.30
CA SER A 320 -12.94 -12.89 -24.98
C SER A 320 -13.04 -13.08 -23.47
N MET A 321 -13.54 -14.26 -23.06
CA MET A 321 -13.55 -14.64 -21.64
C MET A 321 -12.15 -14.61 -21.01
N GLY A 322 -11.12 -15.07 -21.72
CA GLY A 322 -9.74 -15.06 -21.23
C GLY A 322 -9.22 -13.64 -21.01
N GLN A 323 -9.55 -12.70 -21.90
CA GLN A 323 -9.15 -11.29 -21.74
C GLN A 323 -9.86 -10.62 -20.55
N ILE A 324 -11.15 -10.91 -20.33
CA ILE A 324 -11.86 -10.43 -19.14
C ILE A 324 -11.27 -11.07 -17.88
N ALA A 325 -10.96 -12.37 -17.89
CA ALA A 325 -10.33 -13.04 -16.76
C ALA A 325 -8.97 -12.42 -16.43
N GLN A 326 -8.13 -12.18 -17.43
CA GLN A 326 -6.83 -11.52 -17.29
C GLN A 326 -6.99 -10.11 -16.70
N ALA A 327 -7.92 -9.31 -17.23
CA ALA A 327 -8.14 -7.97 -16.70
C ALA A 327 -8.59 -7.98 -15.24
N ILE A 328 -9.51 -8.87 -14.85
CA ILE A 328 -9.94 -9.01 -13.46
C ILE A 328 -8.78 -9.48 -12.58
N ALA A 329 -7.96 -10.43 -13.05
CA ALA A 329 -6.79 -10.91 -12.32
C ALA A 329 -5.74 -9.81 -12.15
N ASN A 330 -5.44 -9.02 -13.18
CA ASN A 330 -4.52 -7.87 -13.09
C ASN A 330 -5.00 -6.87 -12.03
N VAL A 331 -6.29 -6.53 -12.00
CA VAL A 331 -6.85 -5.65 -10.95
C VAL A 331 -6.72 -6.31 -9.58
N ALA A 332 -7.07 -7.58 -9.44
CA ALA A 332 -6.99 -8.27 -8.16
C ALA A 332 -5.55 -8.40 -7.62
N SER A 333 -4.59 -8.69 -8.50
CA SER A 333 -3.15 -8.75 -8.20
C SER A 333 -2.61 -7.35 -7.87
N HIS A 334 -3.11 -6.29 -8.51
CA HIS A 334 -2.80 -4.90 -8.20
C HIS A 334 -3.29 -4.50 -6.80
N GLU A 335 -4.57 -4.73 -6.49
CA GLU A 335 -5.13 -4.41 -5.18
C GLU A 335 -4.46 -5.23 -4.07
N LEU A 336 -4.18 -6.51 -4.31
CA LEU A 336 -3.40 -7.32 -3.38
C LEU A 336 -1.98 -6.80 -3.24
N GLY A 337 -1.37 -6.26 -4.29
CA GLY A 337 -0.06 -5.61 -4.24
C GLY A 337 -0.02 -4.48 -3.21
N HIS A 338 -1.04 -3.62 -3.16
CA HIS A 338 -1.18 -2.60 -2.11
C HIS A 338 -1.22 -3.23 -0.71
N LEU A 339 -2.08 -4.24 -0.51
CA LEU A 339 -2.17 -4.97 0.76
C LEU A 339 -0.89 -5.75 1.12
N LEU A 340 0.08 -5.83 0.21
CA LEU A 340 1.40 -6.42 0.43
C LEU A 340 2.53 -5.37 0.43
N GLY A 341 2.19 -4.09 0.42
CA GLY A 341 3.13 -2.98 0.60
C GLY A 341 3.72 -2.41 -0.68
N LEU A 342 2.99 -2.48 -1.80
CA LEU A 342 3.38 -1.89 -3.07
C LEU A 342 2.59 -0.60 -3.36
N ASP A 343 3.26 0.42 -3.87
CA ASP A 343 2.68 1.63 -4.44
C ASP A 343 2.50 1.56 -5.96
N HIS A 344 1.79 2.53 -6.52
CA HIS A 344 1.60 2.62 -7.97
C HIS A 344 2.88 2.94 -8.73
N THR A 345 3.01 2.34 -9.92
CA THR A 345 4.08 2.63 -10.88
C THR A 345 3.52 3.23 -12.17
N GLY A 346 4.39 3.87 -12.95
CA GLY A 346 4.02 4.55 -14.20
C GLY A 346 4.15 3.68 -15.46
N GLU A 347 4.64 2.44 -15.34
CA GLU A 347 5.01 1.62 -16.50
C GLU A 347 4.04 0.48 -16.76
N THR A 348 3.28 0.55 -17.86
CA THR A 348 2.08 -0.27 -18.13
C THR A 348 2.23 -1.79 -18.03
N GLY A 349 3.44 -2.35 -18.15
CA GLY A 349 3.74 -3.78 -17.98
C GLY A 349 3.98 -4.24 -16.54
N ASP A 350 4.00 -3.32 -15.57
CA ASP A 350 4.03 -3.66 -14.15
C ASP A 350 2.60 -3.87 -13.64
N VAL A 351 2.38 -4.84 -12.76
CA VAL A 351 1.08 -5.08 -12.12
C VAL A 351 0.62 -3.84 -11.36
N MET A 352 1.55 -3.10 -10.77
CA MET A 352 1.26 -1.88 -10.02
C MET A 352 1.04 -0.64 -10.90
N ALA A 353 1.05 -0.79 -12.21
CA ALA A 353 0.82 0.34 -13.10
C ALA A 353 -0.61 0.85 -13.00
N VAL A 354 -0.79 2.17 -12.96
CA VAL A 354 -2.13 2.76 -13.14
C VAL A 354 -2.61 2.45 -14.55
N ALA A 355 -3.74 1.74 -14.66
CA ALA A 355 -4.30 1.43 -15.98
C ALA A 355 -4.75 2.70 -16.67
N ARG A 356 -4.24 2.91 -17.89
CA ARG A 356 -4.57 4.07 -18.74
C ARG A 356 -5.60 3.72 -19.80
N SER A 357 -5.77 2.44 -20.10
CA SER A 357 -6.71 1.99 -21.13
C SER A 357 -7.23 0.57 -20.94
N ALA A 358 -8.34 0.26 -21.61
CA ALA A 358 -8.93 -1.07 -21.62
C ALA A 358 -8.03 -2.07 -22.36
N GLY A 359 -7.39 -1.66 -23.45
CA GLY A 359 -6.43 -2.48 -24.20
C GLY A 359 -5.26 -2.91 -23.33
N GLN A 360 -4.72 -2.01 -22.51
CA GLN A 360 -3.71 -2.35 -21.51
C GLN A 360 -4.20 -3.48 -20.60
N MET A 361 -5.40 -3.37 -20.04
CA MET A 361 -5.91 -4.37 -19.09
C MET A 361 -6.27 -5.71 -19.73
N LEU A 362 -6.78 -5.68 -20.97
CA LEU A 362 -7.26 -6.87 -21.67
C LEU A 362 -6.15 -7.69 -22.33
N ASP A 363 -5.07 -7.03 -22.77
CA ASP A 363 -4.05 -7.67 -23.61
C ASP A 363 -2.69 -7.81 -22.90
N ASN A 364 -2.47 -7.10 -21.79
CA ASN A 364 -1.21 -7.16 -21.08
C ASN A 364 -1.26 -8.18 -19.93
N ASP A 365 -0.37 -9.16 -19.98
CA ASP A 365 -0.06 -10.04 -18.84
C ASP A 365 1.00 -9.31 -18.01
N ALA A 366 0.54 -8.41 -17.14
CA ALA A 366 1.42 -7.60 -16.32
C ALA A 366 2.14 -8.46 -15.29
N ILE A 367 3.40 -8.14 -15.00
CA ILE A 367 4.22 -8.87 -14.02
C ILE A 367 4.76 -7.91 -12.98
N TYR A 368 4.96 -8.39 -11.74
CA TYR A 368 5.66 -7.59 -10.73
C TYR A 368 7.11 -7.37 -11.15
N ARG A 369 7.51 -6.12 -11.30
CA ARG A 369 8.85 -5.76 -11.75
C ARG A 369 9.30 -4.44 -11.15
N ARG A 370 10.51 -4.04 -11.49
CA ARG A 370 11.02 -2.70 -11.20
C ARG A 370 10.55 -1.70 -12.24
N ALA A 371 9.84 -0.65 -11.82
CA ALA A 371 9.28 0.37 -12.70
C ALA A 371 9.36 1.76 -12.04
N PRO A 372 9.35 2.86 -12.81
CA PRO A 372 9.29 4.21 -12.26
C PRO A 372 8.00 4.39 -11.45
N LEU A 373 8.05 5.19 -10.40
CA LEU A 373 6.84 5.53 -9.64
C LEU A 373 5.82 6.27 -10.52
N GLU A 374 4.54 6.07 -10.23
CA GLU A 374 3.51 6.94 -10.79
C GLU A 374 3.63 8.33 -10.15
N SER A 375 3.41 9.38 -10.94
CA SER A 375 3.58 10.78 -10.52
C SER A 375 2.69 11.19 -9.34
N GLY A 376 1.59 10.47 -9.11
CA GLY A 376 0.71 10.63 -7.96
C GLY A 376 1.26 10.04 -6.65
N VAL A 377 2.25 9.13 -6.71
CA VAL A 377 2.96 8.59 -5.54
C VAL A 377 4.10 9.54 -5.18
N PHE A 378 5.04 9.72 -6.10
CA PHE A 378 6.13 10.67 -6.00
C PHE A 378 6.66 10.99 -7.41
N ALA A 379 7.24 12.17 -7.60
CA ALA A 379 7.61 12.66 -8.94
C ALA A 379 8.77 11.89 -9.60
N MET A 380 9.58 11.18 -8.82
CA MET A 380 10.71 10.40 -9.31
C MET A 380 11.07 9.24 -8.38
N GLY A 381 11.97 8.37 -8.85
CA GLY A 381 12.33 7.13 -8.17
C GLY A 381 11.65 5.92 -8.80
N TRP A 382 11.90 4.76 -8.21
CA TRP A 382 11.45 3.47 -8.72
C TRP A 382 10.73 2.70 -7.62
N GLN A 383 9.88 1.75 -7.99
CA GLN A 383 9.51 0.66 -7.10
C GLN A 383 9.98 -0.64 -7.71
N ASP A 384 10.71 -1.43 -6.93
CA ASP A 384 11.02 -2.83 -7.27
C ASP A 384 9.97 -3.74 -6.63
N SER A 385 8.84 -3.92 -7.33
CA SER A 385 7.69 -4.66 -6.80
C SER A 385 8.06 -6.10 -6.45
N TYR A 386 8.88 -6.76 -7.27
CA TYR A 386 9.31 -8.13 -7.02
C TYR A 386 10.18 -8.24 -5.75
N ALA A 387 11.22 -7.40 -5.65
CA ALA A 387 12.10 -7.41 -4.48
C ALA A 387 11.35 -7.03 -3.20
N THR A 388 10.41 -6.07 -3.27
CA THR A 388 9.59 -5.69 -2.12
C THR A 388 8.66 -6.82 -1.68
N LEU A 389 7.97 -7.51 -2.59
CA LEU A 389 7.17 -8.68 -2.24
C LEU A 389 8.03 -9.80 -1.63
N MET A 390 9.20 -10.09 -2.19
CA MET A 390 10.13 -11.06 -1.60
C MET A 390 10.55 -10.70 -0.18
N ARG A 391 10.71 -9.41 0.15
CA ARG A 391 11.01 -8.95 1.52
C ARG A 391 9.80 -9.01 2.46
N ASN A 392 8.60 -8.80 1.94
CA ASN A 392 7.38 -8.65 2.74
C ASN A 392 6.72 -10.01 3.02
N VAL A 393 6.56 -10.84 1.98
CA VAL A 393 5.92 -12.16 2.09
C VAL A 393 6.91 -13.32 2.04
N GLY A 394 8.04 -13.16 1.37
CA GLY A 394 9.03 -14.23 1.21
C GLY A 394 8.79 -15.04 -0.07
N ALA A 395 9.73 -15.95 -0.37
CA ALA A 395 9.62 -16.83 -1.53
C ALA A 395 8.67 -18.00 -1.24
N ASN A 396 7.90 -18.41 -2.24
CA ASN A 396 7.02 -19.57 -2.14
C ASN A 396 7.85 -20.83 -1.82
N PRO A 397 7.62 -21.50 -0.67
CA PRO A 397 8.41 -22.68 -0.28
C PRO A 397 8.16 -23.89 -1.19
N THR A 398 7.07 -23.88 -1.97
CA THR A 398 6.69 -24.96 -2.89
C THR A 398 7.08 -24.68 -4.34
N ALA A 399 7.39 -23.44 -4.70
CA ALA A 399 7.95 -23.09 -6.00
C ALA A 399 9.39 -23.61 -6.04
N GLY A 400 9.57 -24.89 -6.34
CA GLY A 400 10.87 -25.53 -6.31
C GLY A 400 11.83 -24.78 -7.23
N SER A 401 12.83 -24.07 -6.66
CA SER A 401 13.82 -23.22 -7.34
C SER A 401 13.47 -22.91 -8.80
N ALA A 402 12.33 -22.23 -9.01
CA ALA A 402 11.92 -21.89 -10.35
C ALA A 402 13.03 -20.99 -10.90
N ARG A 403 13.75 -21.48 -11.91
CA ARG A 403 14.68 -20.65 -12.65
C ARG A 403 13.86 -19.47 -13.15
N VAL A 404 14.23 -18.25 -12.77
CA VAL A 404 13.89 -17.04 -13.51
C VAL A 404 14.02 -17.40 -14.99
N LEU A 405 12.90 -17.53 -15.68
CA LEU A 405 12.96 -17.89 -17.08
C LEU A 405 13.52 -16.67 -17.78
N MET A 406 14.39 -16.89 -18.77
CA MET A 406 14.95 -15.78 -19.54
C MET A 406 13.85 -14.99 -20.28
N SER A 407 12.65 -15.56 -20.41
CA SER A 407 11.42 -14.88 -20.84
C SER A 407 10.89 -13.87 -19.83
N ASP A 408 11.12 -14.05 -18.54
CA ASP A 408 10.73 -13.09 -17.49
C ASP A 408 11.67 -11.87 -17.48
N LEU A 409 12.88 -12.05 -18.02
CA LEU A 409 13.86 -10.97 -18.21
C LEU A 409 13.64 -10.17 -19.50
N MET A 410 12.83 -10.68 -20.44
CA MET A 410 12.49 -9.96 -21.65
C MET A 410 11.05 -9.47 -21.53
N PRO A 411 10.79 -8.15 -21.51
CA PRO A 411 9.42 -7.67 -21.46
C PRO A 411 8.65 -8.30 -22.63
N PRO A 412 7.44 -8.84 -22.39
CA PRO A 412 6.60 -9.31 -23.48
C PRO A 412 6.52 -8.20 -24.53
N ALA A 413 6.65 -8.58 -25.80
CA ALA A 413 6.54 -7.60 -26.89
C ALA A 413 5.23 -6.85 -26.68
N ALA A 414 5.31 -5.51 -26.61
CA ALA A 414 4.13 -4.68 -26.41
C ALA A 414 3.06 -5.10 -27.42
N ALA A 415 1.86 -5.41 -26.92
CA ALA A 415 0.74 -5.75 -27.78
C ALA A 415 0.59 -4.65 -28.84
N ALA A 416 0.33 -5.05 -30.09
CA ALA A 416 0.07 -4.07 -31.14
C ALA A 416 -1.08 -3.17 -30.68
N PRO A 417 -0.96 -1.84 -30.81
CA PRO A 417 -1.99 -0.92 -30.35
C PRO A 417 -3.33 -1.27 -31.03
N ARG A 418 -4.41 -1.30 -30.25
CA ARG A 418 -5.76 -1.50 -30.79
C ARG A 418 -6.18 -0.27 -31.61
N ASP A 419 -6.90 -0.51 -32.70
CA ASP A 419 -7.52 0.56 -33.51
C ASP A 419 -8.54 1.39 -32.70
N LEU A 420 -9.14 0.77 -31.67
CA LEU A 420 -10.00 1.40 -30.69
C LEU A 420 -9.52 1.00 -29.29
N ASP A 421 -9.14 2.00 -28.50
CA ASP A 421 -8.80 1.82 -27.09
C ASP A 421 -9.61 2.80 -26.24
N LEU A 422 -10.17 2.29 -25.14
CA LEU A 422 -11.02 3.08 -24.26
C LEU A 422 -10.15 3.58 -23.11
N PRO A 423 -10.11 4.90 -22.83
CA PRO A 423 -9.39 5.40 -21.68
C PRO A 423 -10.00 4.80 -20.41
N VAL A 424 -9.12 4.41 -19.49
CA VAL A 424 -9.49 3.93 -18.17
C VAL A 424 -8.84 4.88 -17.17
N ASN A 425 -9.61 5.28 -16.17
CA ASN A 425 -9.06 5.94 -14.98
C ASN A 425 -9.10 4.89 -13.87
N MET A 426 -7.98 4.23 -13.63
CA MET A 426 -7.81 3.40 -12.44
C MET A 426 -7.21 4.23 -11.30
N CYS A 427 -7.74 4.01 -10.10
CA CYS A 427 -7.02 4.20 -8.84
C CYS A 427 -6.42 5.58 -8.53
N GLU A 428 -6.98 6.69 -9.00
CA GLU A 428 -6.50 8.01 -8.52
C GLU A 428 -6.76 8.25 -7.00
N ARG A 429 -7.51 7.38 -6.27
CA ARG A 429 -7.85 7.57 -4.83
C ARG A 429 -7.33 6.52 -3.82
N CYS A 430 -6.58 5.47 -4.22
CA CYS A 430 -6.23 4.40 -3.26
C CYS A 430 -5.29 4.85 -2.11
N ARG A 431 -4.66 6.02 -2.21
CA ARG A 431 -3.72 6.53 -1.20
C ARG A 431 -4.38 6.99 0.11
N ASP A 432 -5.68 7.29 0.09
CA ASP A 432 -6.41 7.91 1.23
C ASP A 432 -6.78 6.93 2.36
N CYS A 433 -6.24 5.72 2.34
CA CYS A 433 -6.76 4.63 3.16
C CYS A 433 -5.90 4.30 4.40
N GLY A 434 -4.82 5.05 4.65
CA GLY A 434 -4.03 4.92 5.89
C GLY A 434 -4.70 5.55 7.11
N GLU A 435 -5.13 4.71 8.07
CA GLU A 435 -5.38 5.06 9.48
C GLU A 435 -4.61 4.13 10.42
#